data_AF-A0A3D0NQ55-F1
#
_entry.id   AF-A0A3D0NQ55-F1
#
_cell.length_a   1.000
_cell.length_b   1.000
_cell.length_c   1.000
_cell.angle_alpha   90.00
_cell.angle_beta   90.00
_cell.angle_gamma   90.00
#
_symmetry.space_group_name_H-M   'P 1'
#
loop_
_entity.id
_entity.type
_entity.pdbx_description
1 polymer ?
#
loop_
_entity_poly.entity_id
_entity_poly.type
_entity_poly.pdbx_seq_one_letter_code
_entity_poly.pdbx_strand_id
1 'polypeptide(L)'
;MRRNGIRRMGAFGLASALVAWSLTAGLEHPWRRHPVTQAALGTALALITRAPLGLRPPALNSGVRWGAAVAVGVTTAIVSATACVPRVRVGMAERELPLRPGRWLAVEIPLGTVWSEEMAFRGALASVADTAFGPIGGRLLQAVAFGLSHIPDARANSEPISGTVVVTGLAGWLLGWLAQRSGSLAAAMLAHLAINEAGALAALAAQCGCRRDAHGTAVPPQT
;
A
#
# COMPACT_ATOMS: atom_id res chain seq x y z
N MET A 1 4.44 -26.70 -24.70
CA MET A 1 4.05 -25.33 -25.11
C MET A 1 2.69 -24.88 -24.56
N ARG A 2 1.59 -25.66 -24.68
CA ARG A 2 0.24 -25.27 -24.20
C ARG A 2 0.14 -24.90 -22.71
N ARG A 3 0.83 -25.62 -21.82
CA ARG A 3 0.80 -25.39 -20.36
C ARG A 3 1.40 -24.03 -19.95
N ASN A 4 2.43 -23.56 -20.66
CA ASN A 4 3.03 -22.24 -20.42
C ASN A 4 2.11 -21.11 -20.92
N GLY A 5 1.42 -21.32 -22.04
CA GLY A 5 0.41 -20.37 -22.55
C GLY A 5 -0.73 -20.15 -21.54
N ILE A 6 -1.28 -21.23 -20.98
CA ILE A 6 -2.34 -21.16 -19.96
C ILE A 6 -1.89 -20.40 -18.71
N ARG A 7 -0.68 -20.67 -18.20
CA ARG A 7 -0.12 -19.97 -17.03
C ARG A 7 0.04 -18.47 -17.27
N ARG A 8 0.60 -18.10 -18.42
CA ARG A 8 0.77 -16.68 -18.79
C ARG A 8 -0.58 -15.97 -18.94
N MET A 9 -1.55 -16.62 -19.57
CA MET A 9 -2.90 -16.09 -19.70
C MET A 9 -3.59 -15.93 -18.33
N GLY A 10 -3.41 -16.88 -17.41
CA GLY A 10 -3.91 -16.77 -16.04
C GLY A 10 -3.27 -15.62 -15.26
N ALA A 11 -1.96 -15.43 -15.38
CA ALA A 11 -1.24 -14.33 -14.73
C ALA A 11 -1.69 -12.96 -15.25
N PHE A 12 -1.78 -12.78 -16.57
CA PHE A 12 -2.29 -11.54 -17.16
C PHE A 12 -3.76 -11.32 -16.86
N GLY A 13 -4.58 -12.38 -16.83
CA GLY A 13 -5.99 -12.32 -16.48
C GLY A 13 -6.19 -11.83 -15.04
N LEU A 14 -5.46 -12.39 -14.08
CA LEU A 14 -5.51 -11.95 -12.68
C LEU A 14 -5.00 -10.51 -12.51
N ALA A 15 -3.89 -10.14 -13.16
CA ALA A 15 -3.38 -8.77 -13.15
C ALA A 15 -4.42 -7.77 -13.68
N SER A 16 -5.03 -8.09 -14.83
CA SER A 16 -6.05 -7.25 -15.45
C SER A 16 -7.30 -7.15 -14.57
N ALA A 17 -7.71 -8.25 -13.94
CA ALA A 17 -8.85 -8.26 -13.02
C ALA A 17 -8.60 -7.39 -11.78
N LEU A 18 -7.39 -7.41 -11.21
CA LEU A 18 -7.04 -6.55 -10.07
C LEU A 18 -7.00 -5.06 -10.45
N VAL A 19 -6.44 -4.72 -11.61
CA VAL A 19 -6.45 -3.33 -12.11
C VAL A 19 -7.89 -2.89 -12.42
N ALA A 20 -8.68 -3.73 -13.11
CA ALA A 20 -10.08 -3.41 -13.39
C ALA A 20 -10.89 -3.26 -12.10
N TRP A 21 -10.65 -4.12 -11.10
CA TRP A 21 -11.23 -3.98 -9.78
C TRP A 21 -10.89 -2.62 -9.20
N SER A 22 -9.63 -2.19 -9.18
CA SER A 22 -9.26 -0.90 -8.59
C SER A 22 -9.92 0.28 -9.31
N LEU A 23 -10.04 0.25 -10.65
CA LEU A 23 -10.66 1.30 -11.44
C LEU A 23 -12.14 1.53 -11.10
N THR A 24 -12.81 0.56 -10.49
CA THR A 24 -14.17 0.73 -9.96
C THR A 24 -14.22 1.47 -8.61
N ALA A 25 -13.09 2.02 -8.12
CA ALA A 25 -13.01 2.67 -6.80
C ALA A 25 -13.91 3.88 -6.64
N GLY A 26 -14.23 4.57 -7.74
CA GLY A 26 -15.17 5.69 -7.75
C GLY A 26 -16.64 5.27 -7.61
N LEU A 27 -16.99 3.98 -7.72
CA LEU A 27 -18.39 3.54 -7.57
C LEU A 27 -18.82 3.63 -6.11
N GLU A 28 -19.93 4.31 -5.85
CA GLU A 28 -20.52 4.48 -4.51
C GLU A 28 -21.25 3.21 -4.05
N HIS A 29 -20.46 2.20 -3.67
CA HIS A 29 -20.97 0.99 -3.04
C HIS A 29 -20.35 0.81 -1.64
N PRO A 30 -21.15 0.93 -0.55
CA PRO A 30 -20.64 0.91 0.83
C PRO A 30 -19.81 -0.33 1.17
N TRP A 31 -20.22 -1.50 0.64
CA TRP A 31 -19.54 -2.78 0.88
C TRP A 31 -18.17 -2.86 0.18
N ARG A 32 -17.99 -2.12 -0.92
CA ARG A 32 -16.77 -2.18 -1.74
C ARG A 32 -15.57 -1.57 -1.02
N ARG A 33 -15.78 -0.48 -0.28
CA ARG A 33 -14.70 0.17 0.50
C ARG A 33 -14.63 -0.36 1.94
N HIS A 34 -15.45 -1.33 2.29
CA HIS A 34 -15.46 -1.87 3.65
C HIS A 34 -14.19 -2.72 3.90
N PRO A 35 -13.43 -2.46 4.99
CA PRO A 35 -12.12 -3.07 5.19
C PRO A 35 -12.19 -4.59 5.32
N VAL A 36 -13.22 -5.12 5.97
CA VAL A 36 -13.44 -6.57 6.09
C VAL A 36 -13.69 -7.21 4.72
N THR A 37 -14.41 -6.53 3.83
CA THR A 37 -14.71 -7.07 2.51
C THR A 37 -13.44 -7.12 1.66
N GLN A 38 -12.63 -6.07 1.68
CA GLN A 38 -11.35 -6.04 0.95
C GLN A 38 -10.41 -7.11 1.49
N ALA A 39 -10.30 -7.26 2.81
CA ALA A 39 -9.48 -8.30 3.41
C ALA A 39 -9.97 -9.71 3.07
N ALA A 40 -11.29 -9.94 3.05
CA ALA A 40 -11.87 -11.21 2.66
C ALA A 40 -11.58 -11.54 1.19
N LEU A 41 -11.73 -10.58 0.28
CA LEU A 41 -11.43 -10.75 -1.15
C LEU A 41 -9.95 -11.05 -1.38
N GLY A 42 -9.04 -10.26 -0.78
CA GLY A 42 -7.60 -10.51 -0.87
C GLY A 42 -7.22 -11.90 -0.34
N THR A 43 -7.77 -12.29 0.81
CA THR A 43 -7.55 -13.62 1.41
C THR A 43 -8.09 -14.73 0.51
N ALA A 44 -9.29 -14.57 -0.04
CA ALA A 44 -9.87 -15.54 -0.95
C ALA A 44 -9.01 -15.75 -2.20
N LEU A 45 -8.50 -14.66 -2.80
CA LEU A 45 -7.56 -14.75 -3.92
C LEU A 45 -6.30 -15.54 -3.53
N ALA A 46 -5.68 -15.20 -2.40
CA ALA A 46 -4.48 -15.90 -1.92
C ALA A 46 -4.71 -17.40 -1.69
N LEU A 47 -5.89 -17.78 -1.17
CA LEU A 47 -6.28 -19.17 -0.97
C LEU A 47 -6.52 -19.90 -2.30
N ILE A 48 -7.26 -19.27 -3.23
CA ILE A 48 -7.58 -19.84 -4.54
C ILE A 48 -6.30 -20.09 -5.35
N THR A 49 -5.35 -19.17 -5.31
CA THR A 49 -4.05 -19.32 -5.98
C THR A 49 -3.04 -20.16 -5.20
N ARG A 50 -3.40 -20.62 -3.99
CA ARG A 50 -2.53 -21.38 -3.08
C ARG A 50 -1.19 -20.67 -2.82
N ALA A 51 -1.26 -19.37 -2.57
CA ALA A 51 -0.09 -18.54 -2.39
C ALA A 51 0.75 -19.00 -1.17
N PRO A 52 2.08 -19.19 -1.30
CA PRO A 52 2.95 -19.52 -0.19
C PRO A 52 3.27 -18.24 0.62
N LEU A 53 2.36 -17.88 1.54
CA LEU A 53 2.41 -16.58 2.25
C LEU A 53 3.58 -16.43 3.24
N GLY A 54 4.17 -17.53 3.72
CA GLY A 54 5.26 -17.49 4.70
C GLY A 54 4.89 -16.87 6.05
N LEU A 55 3.60 -16.89 6.42
CA LEU A 55 3.07 -16.34 7.68
C LEU A 55 3.17 -17.31 8.87
N ARG A 56 4.04 -18.31 8.78
CA ARG A 56 4.32 -19.28 9.86
C ARG A 56 5.84 -19.39 10.07
N PRO A 57 6.31 -19.70 11.28
CA PRO A 57 7.73 -19.98 11.52
C PRO A 57 8.23 -21.16 10.64
N PRO A 58 9.50 -21.15 10.20
CA PRO A 58 10.53 -20.15 10.51
C PRO A 58 10.51 -18.91 9.60
N ALA A 59 9.81 -18.95 8.45
CA ALA A 59 9.77 -17.85 7.49
C ALA A 59 9.25 -16.55 8.09
N LEU A 60 8.24 -16.63 8.97
CA LEU A 60 7.70 -15.48 9.69
C LEU A 60 8.77 -14.71 10.47
N ASN A 61 9.74 -15.39 11.09
CA ASN A 61 10.78 -14.74 11.89
C ASN A 61 11.72 -13.89 11.00
N SER A 62 12.09 -14.43 9.84
CA SER A 62 12.81 -13.68 8.81
C SER A 62 11.97 -12.50 8.31
N GLY A 63 10.68 -12.74 8.07
CA GLY A 63 9.72 -11.74 7.65
C GLY A 63 9.66 -10.54 8.59
N VAL A 64 9.46 -10.80 9.89
CA VAL A 64 9.41 -9.78 10.93
C VAL A 64 10.73 -9.03 11.04
N ARG A 65 11.88 -9.71 10.98
CA ARG A 65 13.21 -9.06 11.08
C ARG A 65 13.45 -8.08 9.91
N TRP A 66 13.24 -8.54 8.68
CA TRP A 66 13.38 -7.69 7.49
C TRP A 66 12.35 -6.56 7.46
N GLY A 67 11.10 -6.89 7.75
CA GLY A 67 10.00 -5.93 7.79
C GLY A 67 10.20 -4.83 8.83
N ALA A 68 10.60 -5.20 10.06
CA ALA A 68 10.88 -4.23 11.12
C ALA A 68 12.04 -3.31 10.78
N ALA A 69 13.14 -3.84 10.22
CA ALA A 69 14.27 -3.02 9.80
C ALA A 69 13.87 -1.98 8.73
N VAL A 70 13.10 -2.38 7.73
CA VAL A 70 12.59 -1.47 6.69
C VAL A 70 11.57 -0.48 7.27
N ALA A 71 10.68 -0.94 8.16
CA ALA A 71 9.69 -0.10 8.81
C ALA A 71 10.33 1.06 9.59
N VAL A 72 11.40 0.78 10.35
CA VAL A 72 12.18 1.81 11.08
C VAL A 72 12.79 2.81 10.10
N GLY A 73 13.47 2.31 9.06
CA GLY A 73 14.12 3.17 8.07
C GLY A 73 13.13 4.10 7.35
N VAL A 74 12.00 3.54 6.88
CA VAL A 74 10.97 4.29 6.17
C VAL A 74 10.26 5.30 7.08
N THR A 75 9.88 4.88 8.30
CA THR A 75 9.27 5.80 9.28
C THR A 75 10.19 6.99 9.55
N THR A 76 11.47 6.70 9.79
CA THR A 76 12.48 7.74 10.02
C THR A 76 12.61 8.67 8.81
N ALA A 77 12.63 8.12 7.60
CA ALA A 77 12.71 8.90 6.37
C ALA A 77 11.50 9.81 6.17
N ILE A 78 10.28 9.31 6.40
CA ILE A 78 9.03 10.09 6.26
C ILE A 78 8.98 11.21 7.30
N VAL A 79 9.28 10.90 8.57
CA VAL A 79 9.31 11.90 9.65
C VAL A 79 10.36 12.98 9.35
N SER A 80 11.58 12.58 8.97
CA SER A 80 12.65 13.52 8.64
C SER A 80 12.32 14.37 7.43
N ALA A 81 11.76 13.78 6.37
CA ALA A 81 11.34 14.52 5.18
C ALA A 81 10.26 15.55 5.52
N THR A 82 9.28 15.18 6.35
CA THR A 82 8.21 16.09 6.79
C THR A 82 8.76 17.23 7.66
N ALA A 83 9.74 16.94 8.53
CA ALA A 83 10.36 17.97 9.37
C ALA A 83 11.26 18.92 8.56
N CYS A 84 12.11 18.37 7.69
CA CYS A 84 13.22 19.09 7.08
C CYS A 84 12.91 19.65 5.68
N VAL A 85 11.90 19.14 4.97
CA VAL A 85 11.59 19.56 3.59
C VAL A 85 10.29 20.36 3.56
N PRO A 86 10.32 21.69 3.36
CA PRO A 86 9.13 22.54 3.41
C PRO A 86 8.01 22.10 2.47
N ARG A 87 8.36 21.68 1.24
CA ARG A 87 7.39 21.18 0.25
C ARG A 87 6.65 19.93 0.73
N VAL A 88 7.34 19.01 1.41
CA VAL A 88 6.72 17.81 1.98
C VAL A 88 5.80 18.19 3.13
N ARG A 89 6.23 19.09 4.01
CA ARG A 89 5.40 19.56 5.14
C ARG A 89 4.10 20.22 4.67
N VAL A 90 4.17 21.10 3.67
CA VAL A 90 2.97 21.74 3.09
C VAL A 90 2.06 20.69 2.48
N GLY A 91 2.59 19.78 1.66
CA GLY A 91 1.79 18.70 1.08
C GLY A 91 1.13 17.79 2.13
N MET A 92 1.79 17.55 3.27
CA MET A 92 1.20 16.80 4.40
C MET A 92 0.07 17.58 5.08
N ALA A 93 0.20 18.89 5.22
CA ALA A 93 -0.83 19.75 5.80
C ALA A 93 -2.08 19.87 4.90
N GLU A 94 -1.92 19.77 3.57
CA GLU A 94 -3.00 19.92 2.60
C GLU A 94 -3.78 18.62 2.32
N ARG A 95 -3.34 17.47 2.85
CA ARG A 95 -4.06 16.19 2.61
C ARG A 95 -5.48 16.22 3.18
N GLU A 96 -6.42 15.66 2.42
CA GLU A 96 -7.74 15.33 2.96
C GLU A 96 -7.62 14.16 3.94
N LEU A 97 -8.10 14.39 5.17
CA LEU A 97 -8.09 13.38 6.23
C LEU A 97 -9.49 12.81 6.45
N PRO A 98 -9.61 11.52 6.81
CA PRO A 98 -10.91 10.93 7.10
C PRO A 98 -11.50 11.48 8.39
N LEU A 99 -12.84 11.49 8.48
CA LEU A 99 -13.58 11.96 9.65
C LEU A 99 -13.23 11.22 10.96
N ARG A 100 -12.73 9.98 10.87
CA ARG A 100 -12.39 9.13 12.03
C ARG A 100 -10.95 8.63 11.95
N PRO A 101 -9.94 9.46 12.24
CA PRO A 101 -8.53 9.08 12.13
C PRO A 101 -8.16 7.83 12.95
N GLY A 102 -8.73 7.66 14.15
CA GLY A 102 -8.47 6.47 14.97
C GLY A 102 -8.95 5.16 14.32
N ARG A 103 -10.13 5.15 13.68
CA ARG A 103 -10.62 3.97 12.92
C ARG A 103 -9.77 3.74 11.67
N TRP A 104 -9.35 4.82 11.03
CA TRP A 104 -8.52 4.77 9.84
C TRP A 104 -7.18 4.07 10.12
N LEU A 105 -6.45 4.54 11.13
CA LEU A 105 -5.16 3.97 11.56
C LEU A 105 -5.31 2.55 12.15
N ALA A 106 -6.34 2.30 12.96
CA ALA A 106 -6.46 1.01 13.66
C ALA A 106 -7.03 -0.13 12.80
N VAL A 107 -7.84 0.19 11.78
CA VAL A 107 -8.61 -0.83 11.04
C VAL A 107 -8.52 -0.65 9.54
N GLU A 108 -8.77 0.55 9.02
CA GLU A 108 -8.89 0.74 7.57
C GLU A 108 -7.55 0.58 6.86
N ILE A 109 -6.47 1.17 7.39
CA ILE A 109 -5.12 0.99 6.86
C ILE A 109 -4.65 -0.47 7.05
N PRO A 110 -4.63 -1.07 8.26
CA PRO A 110 -4.04 -2.39 8.44
C PRO A 110 -4.81 -3.49 7.70
N LEU A 111 -6.14 -3.44 7.73
CA LEU A 111 -6.99 -4.49 7.19
C LEU A 111 -7.49 -4.18 5.78
N GLY A 112 -8.02 -2.97 5.59
CA GLY A 112 -8.63 -2.55 4.33
C GLY A 112 -7.63 -2.27 3.21
N THR A 113 -6.42 -1.82 3.56
CA THR A 113 -5.33 -1.51 2.62
C THR A 113 -4.22 -2.56 2.68
N VAL A 114 -3.49 -2.65 3.79
CA VAL A 114 -2.26 -3.45 3.85
C VAL A 114 -2.55 -4.93 3.67
N TRP A 115 -3.43 -5.51 4.49
CA TRP A 115 -3.74 -6.94 4.39
C TRP A 115 -4.33 -7.31 3.02
N SER A 116 -5.33 -6.56 2.57
CA SER A 116 -6.04 -6.83 1.31
C SER A 116 -5.09 -6.77 0.11
N GLU A 117 -4.27 -5.72 0.01
CA GLU A 117 -3.35 -5.51 -1.11
C GLU A 117 -2.18 -6.48 -1.07
N GLU A 118 -1.57 -6.72 0.10
CA GLU A 118 -0.47 -7.68 0.18
C GLU A 118 -0.94 -9.09 -0.17
N MET A 119 -2.13 -9.50 0.27
CA MET A 119 -2.70 -10.79 -0.11
C MET A 119 -3.02 -10.87 -1.61
N ALA A 120 -3.57 -9.82 -2.20
CA ALA A 120 -3.95 -9.82 -3.62
C ALA A 120 -2.72 -9.75 -4.55
N PHE A 121 -1.79 -8.83 -4.29
CA PHE A 121 -0.68 -8.55 -5.19
C PHE A 121 0.54 -9.42 -4.90
N ARG A 122 1.05 -9.44 -3.67
CA ARG A 122 2.29 -10.17 -3.31
C ARG A 122 2.02 -11.61 -2.90
N GLY A 123 0.80 -11.91 -2.46
CA GLY A 123 0.30 -13.27 -2.30
C GLY A 123 -0.13 -13.84 -3.65
N ALA A 124 -1.34 -13.52 -4.08
CA ALA A 124 -2.00 -14.21 -5.18
C ALA A 124 -1.36 -13.95 -6.55
N LEU A 125 -1.28 -12.68 -6.97
CA LEU A 125 -0.76 -12.32 -8.29
C LEU A 125 0.71 -12.72 -8.44
N ALA A 126 1.57 -12.40 -7.47
CA ALA A 126 2.98 -12.79 -7.53
C ALA A 126 3.16 -14.31 -7.63
N SER A 127 2.38 -15.11 -6.87
CA SER A 127 2.46 -16.57 -6.95
C SER A 127 2.15 -17.10 -8.35
N VAL A 128 1.07 -16.60 -8.97
CA VAL A 128 0.69 -17.02 -10.33
C VAL A 128 1.71 -16.52 -11.35
N ALA A 129 2.15 -15.26 -11.23
CA ALA A 129 3.06 -14.62 -12.16
C ALA A 129 4.48 -15.22 -12.10
N ASP A 130 4.99 -15.57 -10.92
CA ASP A 130 6.29 -16.20 -10.74
C ASP A 130 6.34 -17.59 -11.41
N THR A 131 5.24 -18.36 -11.36
CA THR A 131 5.17 -19.65 -12.06
C THR A 131 5.08 -19.52 -13.60
N ALA A 132 4.71 -18.34 -14.10
CA ALA A 132 4.52 -18.07 -15.53
C ALA A 132 5.74 -17.38 -16.18
N PHE A 133 6.43 -16.52 -15.43
CA PHE A 133 7.50 -15.63 -15.92
C PHE A 133 8.81 -15.72 -15.11
N GLY A 134 8.85 -16.54 -14.06
CA GLY A 134 9.97 -16.58 -13.11
C GLY A 134 9.94 -15.41 -12.11
N PRO A 135 10.81 -15.42 -11.08
CA PRO A 135 10.73 -14.48 -9.94
C PRO A 135 10.89 -13.00 -10.30
N ILE A 136 11.70 -12.70 -11.33
CA ILE A 136 11.94 -11.32 -11.78
C ILE A 136 10.77 -10.83 -12.64
N GLY A 137 10.36 -11.63 -13.62
CA GLY A 137 9.25 -11.28 -14.52
C GLY A 137 7.90 -11.25 -13.81
N GLY A 138 7.68 -12.17 -12.86
CA GLY A 138 6.47 -12.21 -12.05
C GLY A 138 6.35 -11.00 -11.13
N ARG A 139 7.47 -10.63 -10.46
CA ARG A 139 7.55 -9.37 -9.71
C ARG A 139 7.34 -8.14 -10.59
N LEU A 140 7.85 -8.12 -11.82
CA LEU A 140 7.63 -6.99 -12.73
C LEU A 140 6.14 -6.83 -13.06
N LEU A 141 5.48 -7.93 -13.43
CA LEU A 141 4.05 -7.92 -13.73
C LEU A 141 3.23 -7.47 -12.52
N GLN A 142 3.55 -7.99 -11.33
CA GLN A 142 2.89 -7.58 -10.08
C GLN A 142 3.09 -6.09 -9.79
N ALA A 143 4.32 -5.59 -9.92
CA ALA A 143 4.66 -4.19 -9.68
C ALA A 143 3.94 -3.25 -10.65
N VAL A 144 3.89 -3.60 -11.93
CA VAL A 144 3.15 -2.82 -12.95
C VAL A 144 1.65 -2.83 -12.64
N ALA A 145 1.06 -4.00 -12.34
CA ALA A 145 -0.35 -4.09 -11.99
C ALA A 145 -0.68 -3.29 -10.72
N PHE A 146 0.19 -3.33 -9.72
CA PHE A 146 0.05 -2.55 -8.49
C PHE A 146 0.10 -1.05 -8.78
N GLY A 147 1.07 -0.59 -9.57
CA GLY A 147 1.18 0.82 -9.95
C GLY A 147 -0.04 1.32 -10.72
N LEU A 148 -0.48 0.58 -11.73
CA LEU A 148 -1.71 0.89 -12.49
C LEU A 148 -2.96 0.89 -11.60
N SER A 149 -2.97 0.09 -10.54
CA SER A 149 -4.12 0.02 -9.65
C SER A 149 -4.35 1.32 -8.84
N HIS A 150 -3.34 2.19 -8.73
CA HIS A 150 -3.39 3.47 -8.00
C HIS A 150 -3.79 4.67 -8.87
N ILE A 151 -4.16 4.47 -10.14
CA ILE A 151 -4.70 5.54 -10.98
C ILE A 151 -5.92 6.24 -10.34
N PRO A 152 -6.89 5.53 -9.71
CA PRO A 152 -8.01 6.17 -9.03
C PRO A 152 -7.57 7.06 -7.87
N ASP A 153 -6.56 6.66 -7.11
CA ASP A 153 -6.04 7.45 -5.99
C ASP A 153 -5.38 8.73 -6.49
N ALA A 154 -4.61 8.65 -7.58
CA ALA A 154 -4.02 9.83 -8.21
C ALA A 154 -5.10 10.83 -8.64
N ARG A 155 -6.19 10.34 -9.24
CA ARG A 155 -7.33 11.19 -9.66
C ARG A 155 -8.04 11.81 -8.46
N ALA A 156 -8.30 11.03 -7.41
CA ALA A 156 -8.99 11.49 -6.21
C ALA A 156 -8.20 12.59 -5.49
N ASN A 157 -6.86 12.49 -5.49
CA ASN A 157 -5.98 13.45 -4.81
C ASN A 157 -5.42 14.54 -5.74
N SER A 158 -5.87 14.62 -7.00
CA SER A 158 -5.33 15.54 -8.02
C SER A 158 -3.80 15.44 -8.20
N GLU A 159 -3.24 14.24 -8.03
CA GLU A 159 -1.82 13.95 -8.20
C GLU A 159 -1.48 13.59 -9.66
N PRO A 160 -0.22 13.80 -10.12
CA PRO A 160 0.21 13.37 -11.44
C PRO A 160 0.11 11.86 -11.63
N ILE A 161 -0.82 11.39 -12.46
CA ILE A 161 -1.09 9.95 -12.68
C ILE A 161 0.17 9.16 -13.01
N SER A 162 1.00 9.65 -13.94
CA SER A 162 2.23 8.97 -14.34
C SER A 162 3.23 8.87 -13.18
N GLY A 163 3.37 9.95 -12.39
CA GLY A 163 4.20 9.98 -11.20
C GLY A 163 3.73 8.97 -10.15
N THR A 164 2.43 8.97 -9.83
CA THR A 164 1.84 8.05 -8.86
C THR A 164 2.01 6.60 -9.31
N VAL A 165 1.72 6.26 -10.58
CA VAL A 165 1.88 4.90 -11.12
C VAL A 165 3.34 4.44 -11.04
N VAL A 166 4.31 5.29 -11.37
CA VAL A 166 5.73 4.94 -11.29
C VAL A 166 6.17 4.74 -9.84
N VAL A 167 5.85 5.67 -8.94
CA VAL A 167 6.25 5.59 -7.53
C VAL A 167 5.62 4.39 -6.84
N THR A 168 4.31 4.18 -7.02
CA THR A 168 3.60 3.04 -6.44
C THR A 168 4.06 1.73 -7.07
N GLY A 169 4.33 1.69 -8.37
CA GLY A 169 4.94 0.53 -9.03
C GLY A 169 6.32 0.17 -8.48
N LEU A 170 7.18 1.16 -8.25
CA LEU A 170 8.50 0.95 -7.61
C LEU A 170 8.36 0.46 -6.17
N ALA A 171 7.44 1.03 -5.38
CA ALA A 171 7.11 0.51 -4.06
C ALA A 171 6.59 -0.94 -4.14
N GLY A 172 5.74 -1.23 -5.13
CA GLY A 172 5.27 -2.55 -5.53
C GLY A 172 6.41 -3.55 -5.68
N TRP A 173 7.37 -3.19 -6.52
CA TRP A 173 8.58 -3.98 -6.78
C TRP A 173 9.41 -4.22 -5.51
N LEU A 174 9.68 -3.17 -4.72
CA LEU A 174 10.49 -3.27 -3.50
C LEU A 174 9.82 -4.16 -2.45
N LEU A 175 8.50 -4.03 -2.27
CA LEU A 175 7.72 -4.88 -1.37
C LEU A 175 7.71 -6.35 -1.85
N GLY A 176 7.54 -6.58 -3.15
CA GLY A 176 7.67 -7.91 -3.74
C GLY A 176 9.07 -8.51 -3.57
N TRP A 177 10.11 -7.71 -3.75
CA TRP A 177 11.50 -8.12 -3.48
C TRP A 177 11.70 -8.46 -2.00
N LEU A 178 11.16 -7.67 -1.07
CA LEU A 178 11.29 -7.89 0.36
C LEU A 178 10.58 -9.19 0.80
N ALA A 179 9.39 -9.47 0.26
CA ALA A 179 8.68 -10.73 0.48
C ALA A 179 9.47 -11.94 -0.04
N GLN A 180 10.01 -11.86 -1.27
CA GLN A 180 10.85 -12.93 -1.84
C GLN A 180 12.15 -13.14 -1.05
N ARG A 181 12.80 -12.04 -0.63
CA ARG A 181 14.08 -12.07 0.08
C ARG A 181 13.95 -12.67 1.46
N SER A 182 12.88 -12.34 2.18
CA SER A 182 12.60 -12.84 3.52
C SER A 182 11.92 -14.21 3.53
N GLY A 183 11.25 -14.58 2.43
CA GLY A 183 10.40 -15.76 2.32
C GLY A 183 9.04 -15.60 3.01
N SER A 184 8.65 -14.37 3.39
CA SER A 184 7.43 -14.11 4.14
C SER A 184 6.77 -12.80 3.74
N LEU A 185 5.46 -12.87 3.54
CA LEU A 185 4.62 -11.70 3.25
C LEU A 185 4.60 -10.70 4.41
N ALA A 186 4.90 -11.14 5.64
CA ALA A 186 4.98 -10.28 6.81
C ALA A 186 6.00 -9.15 6.64
N ALA A 187 7.09 -9.37 5.90
CA ALA A 187 8.09 -8.32 5.65
C ALA A 187 7.49 -7.17 4.83
N ALA A 188 6.77 -7.50 3.76
CA ALA A 188 6.08 -6.52 2.92
C ALA A 188 4.94 -5.85 3.70
N MET A 189 4.13 -6.61 4.45
CA MET A 189 3.05 -6.05 5.27
C MET A 189 3.56 -5.03 6.29
N LEU A 190 4.65 -5.31 7.01
CA LEU A 190 5.21 -4.37 7.99
C LEU A 190 5.77 -3.11 7.32
N ALA A 191 6.49 -3.26 6.20
CA ALA A 191 7.01 -2.12 5.46
C ALA A 191 5.87 -1.26 4.88
N HIS A 192 4.84 -1.90 4.31
CA HIS A 192 3.69 -1.23 3.72
C HIS A 192 2.84 -0.53 4.79
N LEU A 193 2.64 -1.18 5.94
CA LEU A 193 2.00 -0.56 7.10
C LEU A 193 2.78 0.66 7.57
N ALA A 194 4.11 0.57 7.70
CA ALA A 194 4.93 1.69 8.12
C ALA A 194 4.85 2.89 7.15
N ILE A 195 4.82 2.65 5.83
CA ILE A 195 4.64 3.72 4.83
C ILE A 195 3.31 4.45 5.06
N ASN A 196 2.20 3.70 5.18
CA ASN A 196 0.87 4.29 5.33
C ASN A 196 0.70 4.99 6.68
N GLU A 197 1.03 4.31 7.77
CA GLU A 197 0.86 4.83 9.13
C GLU A 197 1.77 6.04 9.38
N ALA A 198 3.03 5.99 8.96
CA ALA A 198 3.92 7.14 9.12
C ALA A 198 3.47 8.34 8.28
N GLY A 199 2.99 8.11 7.04
CA GLY A 199 2.41 9.16 6.20
C GLY A 199 1.14 9.77 6.80
N ALA A 200 0.24 8.93 7.31
CA ALA A 200 -0.99 9.33 7.96
C ALA A 200 -0.73 10.16 9.23
N LEU A 201 0.17 9.69 10.09
CA LEU A 201 0.59 10.40 11.30
C LEU A 201 1.32 11.71 10.98
N ALA A 202 2.14 11.74 9.93
CA ALA A 202 2.80 12.96 9.47
C ALA A 202 1.79 14.03 9.01
N ALA A 203 0.75 13.63 8.25
CA ALA A 203 -0.32 14.53 7.84
C ALA A 203 -1.13 15.07 9.04
N LEU A 204 -1.50 14.18 9.98
CA LEU A 204 -2.19 14.57 11.22
C LEU A 204 -1.35 15.55 12.05
N ALA A 205 -0.05 15.29 12.18
CA ALA A 205 0.86 16.14 12.94
C ALA A 205 1.04 17.53 12.27
N ALA A 206 1.18 17.58 10.94
CA ALA A 206 1.31 18.81 10.19
C ALA A 206 0.07 19.70 10.34
N GLN A 207 -1.14 19.14 10.24
CA GLN A 207 -2.39 19.90 10.40
C GLN A 207 -2.62 20.37 11.85
N CYS A 208 -2.24 19.55 12.85
CA CYS A 208 -2.28 19.97 14.25
C CYS A 208 -1.35 21.17 14.52
N GLY A 209 -0.15 21.18 13.92
CA GLY A 209 0.79 22.29 14.01
C GLY A 209 0.21 23.59 13.44
N CYS A 210 -0.30 23.55 12.20
CA CYS A 210 -0.91 24.70 11.56
C CYS A 210 -2.07 25.31 12.37
N ARG A 211 -2.91 24.48 13.01
CA ARG A 211 -4.00 24.98 13.87
C ARG A 211 -3.50 25.72 15.10
N ARG A 212 -2.41 25.28 15.71
CA ARG A 212 -1.79 25.94 16.88
C ARG A 212 -1.21 27.29 16.51
N ASP A 213 -0.50 27.38 15.38
CA ASP A 213 0.10 28.64 14.91
C ASP A 213 -0.99 29.69 14.59
N ALA A 214 -2.13 29.26 14.04
CA ALA A 214 -3.29 30.12 13.77
C ALA A 214 -3.98 30.63 15.05
N HIS A 215 -4.03 29.83 16.13
CA HIS A 215 -4.61 30.27 17.42
C HIS A 215 -3.63 31.12 18.25
N GLY A 216 -2.32 30.91 18.10
CA GLY A 216 -1.28 31.69 18.79
C GLY A 216 -1.03 33.10 18.23
N THR A 217 -1.56 33.40 17.03
CA THR A 217 -1.43 34.70 16.35
C THR A 217 -2.67 35.60 16.51
N ALA A 218 -3.68 35.17 17.28
CA ALA A 218 -4.81 36.02 17.63
C ALA A 218 -4.36 37.16 18.56
N VAL A 219 -4.13 38.35 17.98
CA VAL A 219 -3.88 39.60 18.72
C VAL A 219 -5.07 39.87 19.65
N PRO A 220 -4.87 40.09 20.97
CA PRO A 220 -5.98 40.43 21.85
C PRO A 220 -6.62 41.76 21.38
N PRO A 221 -7.95 41.91 21.49
CA PRO A 221 -8.58 43.18 21.15
C PRO A 221 -7.95 44.28 22.00
N GLN A 222 -7.43 45.32 21.34
CA GLN A 222 -6.97 46.52 22.02
C GLN A 222 -8.20 47.19 22.62
N THR A 223 -8.32 47.11 23.95
CA THR A 223 -9.28 47.87 24.76
C THR A 223 -8.71 49.23 25.10
#